data_AF-A0A6J3L8R5-F1
#
_entry.id   AF-A0A6J3L8R5-F1
#
_cell.length_a   1.000
_cell.length_b   1.000
_cell.length_c   1.000
_cell.angle_alpha   90.00
_cell.angle_beta   90.00
_cell.angle_gamma   90.00
#
_symmetry.space_group_name_H-M   'P 1'
#
loop_
_entity.id
_entity.type
_entity.pdbx_description
1 polymer ?
#
loop_
_entity_poly.entity_id
_entity_poly.type
_entity_poly.pdbx_seq_one_letter_code
_entity_poly.pdbx_strand_id
1 'polypeptide(L)' 'MLVADRRKVAQSTAICRYLAKQYDLAGKTDWANLHIDATVDTIHDIRHKIAAFHY' A
#
# COMPACT_ATOMS: atom_id res chain seq x y z
N MET A 1 -5.73 11.06 1.11
CA MET A 1 -4.68 12.00 1.58
C MET A 1 -4.58 11.88 3.10
N LEU A 2 -3.38 11.66 3.64
CA LEU A 2 -3.14 11.62 5.08
C LEU A 2 -2.40 12.89 5.51
N VAL A 3 -2.82 13.46 6.64
CA VAL A 3 -2.20 14.62 7.28
C VAL A 3 -1.77 14.21 8.68
N ALA A 4 -0.45 14.15 8.92
CA ALA A 4 0.13 13.87 10.23
C ALA A 4 1.32 14.81 10.43
N ASP A 5 1.45 15.43 11.61
CA ASP A 5 2.58 16.29 11.98
C ASP A 5 2.94 17.37 10.94
N ARG A 6 1.92 18.04 10.39
CA ARG A 6 2.02 19.05 9.30
C ARG A 6 2.58 18.51 7.96
N ARG A 7 2.79 17.20 7.82
CA ARG A 7 3.19 16.55 6.57
C ARG A 7 1.95 16.00 5.86
N LYS A 8 1.96 16.11 4.53
CA LYS A 8 0.84 15.73 3.65
C LYS A 8 1.33 14.65 2.68
N VAL A 9 0.68 13.49 2.68
CA VAL A 9 0.96 12.39 1.75
C VAL A 9 -0.33 12.05 0.99
N ALA A 10 -0.23 11.91 -0.34
CA ALA A 10 -1.37 11.59 -1.19
C ALA A 10 -1.34 10.13 -1.70
N GLN A 11 -0.18 9.48 -1.71
CA GLN A 11 -0.04 8.11 -2.22
C GLN A 11 -0.67 7.10 -1.25
N SER A 12 -1.75 6.45 -1.70
CA SER A 12 -2.56 5.54 -0.88
C SER A 12 -1.75 4.36 -0.35
N THR A 13 -0.95 3.70 -1.18
CA THR A 13 -0.12 2.56 -0.77
C THR A 13 0.94 2.93 0.26
N ALA A 14 1.59 4.09 0.11
CA ALA A 14 2.56 4.60 1.06
C ALA A 14 1.92 4.91 2.44
N ILE A 15 0.71 5.47 2.43
CA ILE A 15 -0.08 5.73 3.64
C ILE A 15 -0.42 4.41 4.34
N CYS A 16 -0.92 3.41 3.61
CA CYS A 16 -1.25 2.11 4.17
C CYS A 16 -0.01 1.45 4.79
N ARG A 17 1.15 1.47 4.12
CA ARG A 17 2.40 0.91 4.64
C ARG A 17 2.86 1.64 5.91
N TYR A 18 2.72 2.96 5.95
CA TYR A 18 3.02 3.74 7.16
C TYR A 18 2.14 3.32 8.34
N LEU A 19 0.81 3.26 8.15
CA LEU A 19 -0.12 2.86 9.20
C LEU A 19 0.08 1.40 9.62
N ALA A 20 0.36 0.50 8.67
CA ALA A 20 0.64 -0.90 8.99
C ALA A 20 1.82 -1.06 9.96
N LYS A 21 2.86 -0.23 9.83
CA LYS A 21 3.98 -0.20 10.79
C LYS A 21 3.56 0.30 12.17
N GLN A 22 2.68 1.30 12.26
CA GLN A 22 2.24 1.86 13.54
C GLN A 22 1.37 0.88 14.35
N TYR A 23 0.65 -0.02 13.66
CA TYR A 23 -0.28 -0.96 14.27
C TYR A 23 0.22 -2.42 14.28
N ASP A 24 1.51 -2.67 14.05
CA ASP A 24 2.11 -4.01 13.98
C ASP A 24 1.42 -4.96 12.98
N LEU A 25 0.93 -4.39 11.86
CA LEU A 25 0.33 -5.11 10.73
C LEU A 25 1.33 -5.30 9.58
N ALA A 26 2.53 -4.72 9.68
CA ALA A 26 3.63 -5.03 8.78
C ALA A 26 4.24 -6.38 9.15
N GLY A 27 4.77 -7.11 8.17
CA GLY A 27 5.41 -8.40 8.39
C GLY A 27 6.60 -8.28 9.36
N LYS A 28 6.75 -9.28 10.24
CA LYS A 28 7.83 -9.35 11.24
C LYS A 28 9.21 -9.63 10.65
N THR A 29 9.27 -10.00 9.38
CA THR A 29 10.50 -10.28 8.64
C THR A 29 10.44 -9.59 7.28
N ASP A 30 11.60 -9.34 6.68
CA ASP A 30 11.69 -8.77 5.33
C ASP A 30 10.99 -9.66 4.31
N TRP A 31 11.04 -10.98 4.49
CA TRP A 31 10.34 -11.93 3.63
C TRP A 31 8.81 -11.80 3.71
N ALA A 32 8.27 -11.56 4.91
CA ALA A 32 6.84 -11.32 5.08
C ALA A 32 6.42 -9.96 4.48
N ASN A 33 7.25 -8.93 4.64
CA ASN A 33 7.02 -7.63 4.01
C ASN A 33 7.04 -7.71 2.48
N LEU A 34 7.98 -8.47 1.92
CA LEU A 34 8.04 -8.73 0.48
C LEU A 34 6.75 -9.37 -0.04
N HIS A 35 6.20 -10.36 0.68
CA HIS A 35 4.94 -11.00 0.32
C HIS A 35 3.75 -10.04 0.38
N ILE A 36 3.70 -9.16 1.38
CA ILE A 36 2.67 -8.13 1.48
C ILE A 36 2.77 -7.18 0.29
N ASP A 37 3.96 -6.69 -0.03
CA ASP A 37 4.19 -5.77 -1.14
C ASP A 37 3.83 -6.42 -2.48
N ALA A 38 4.28 -7.64 -2.75
CA ALA A 38 3.94 -8.39 -3.97
C ALA A 38 2.42 -8.60 -4.12
N THR A 39 1.72 -8.85 -3.02
CA THR A 39 0.25 -9.01 -3.02
C THR A 39 -0.45 -7.68 -3.36
N VAL A 40 -0.02 -6.58 -2.75
CA VAL A 40 -0.57 -5.24 -3.02
C VAL A 40 -0.33 -4.81 -4.47
N ASP A 41 0.83 -5.14 -5.03
CA ASP A 41 1.17 -4.86 -6.43
C ASP A 41 0.33 -5.70 -7.39
N THR A 42 0.11 -6.98 -7.09
CA THR A 42 -0.80 -7.83 -7.87
C THR A 42 -2.22 -7.25 -7.91
N ILE A 43 -2.73 -6.74 -6.77
CA ILE A 43 -4.04 -6.06 -6.71
C ILE A 43 -4.02 -4.78 -7.55
N HIS A 44 -2.91 -4.04 -7.55
CA HIS A 44 -2.75 -2.85 -8.38
C HIS A 44 -2.78 -3.17 -9.88
N ASP A 45 -2.11 -4.23 -10.31
CA ASP A 45 -2.12 -4.69 -11.69
C ASP A 45 -3.51 -5.11 -12.14
N ILE A 46 -4.24 -5.85 -11.30
CA ILE A 46 -5.64 -6.23 -11.57
C ILE A 46 -6.52 -4.98 -11.66
N ARG A 47 -6.42 -4.06 -10.69
CA ARG A 47 -7.16 -2.80 -10.68
C ARG A 47 -6.89 -1.99 -11.95
N HIS A 48 -5.63 -1.95 -12.40
CA HIS A 48 -5.24 -1.22 -13.59
C HIS A 48 -5.82 -1.88 -14.85
N LYS A 49 -5.79 -3.21 -14.96
CA LYS A 49 -6.43 -3.95 -16.07
C LYS A 49 -7.94 -3.72 -16.13
N ILE A 50 -8.62 -3.74 -14.98
CA ILE A 50 -10.07 -3.46 -14.90
C ILE A 50 -10.36 -2.01 -15.32
N ALA A 51 -9.59 -1.05 -14.81
CA ALA A 51 -9.74 0.35 -15.18
C ALA A 51 -9.51 0.60 -16.67
N ALA A 52 -8.52 -0.07 -17.28
CA ALA A 52 -8.24 0.00 -18.70
C ALA A 52 -9.32 -0.64 -19.58
N PHE A 53 -10.11 -1.59 -19.07
CA PHE A 53 -11.27 -2.12 -19.80
C PHE A 53 -12.46 -1.14 -19.80
N HIS A 54 -12.54 -0.27 -18.79
CA HIS A 54 -13.63 0.67 -18.59
C HIS A 54 -13.43 2.03 -19.29
N TYR A 55 -12.27 2.27 -19.91
CA TYR A 55 -11.91 3.50 -20.63
C TYR A 55 -11.57 3.18 -22.08
#